data_AF-A0A925YC36-F1
#
_entry.id   AF-A0A925YC36-F1
#
_cell.length_a   1.000
_cell.length_b   1.000
_cell.length_c   1.000
_cell.angle_alpha   90.00
_cell.angle_beta   90.00
_cell.angle_gamma   90.00
#
_symmetry.space_group_name_H-M   'P 1'
#
loop_
_entity.id
_entity.type
_entity.pdbx_description
1 polymer ?
#
loop_
_entity_poly.entity_id
_entity_poly.type
_entity_poly.pdbx_seq_one_letter_code
_entity_poly.pdbx_strand_id
1 'polypeptide(L)'
;MAKIKVANPVVELDGDEMTRIIWQFIKDKLIHPYLDIDLDYYDLSVEHRDETADKVTVDAAEAIKRHGVGVKCATITPDEDRVKEFSLKKMWKSPNGTIRNILGGVIFREPIIMKNVPRL
;
A
#
# COMPACT_ATOMS: atom_id res chain seq x y z
N MET A 1 -18.57 14.09 17.77
CA MET A 1 -19.47 13.54 16.74
C MET A 1 -19.29 12.03 16.71
N ALA A 2 -20.34 11.27 16.38
CA ALA A 2 -20.16 9.84 16.11
C ALA A 2 -19.33 9.65 14.84
N LYS A 3 -18.49 8.61 14.80
CA LYS A 3 -17.73 8.25 13.60
C LYS A 3 -18.66 7.72 12.52
N ILE A 4 -18.29 7.91 11.25
CA ILE A 4 -19.00 7.33 10.11
C ILE A 4 -18.70 5.83 10.09
N LYS A 5 -19.74 5.00 10.17
CA LYS A 5 -19.61 3.56 10.10
C LYS A 5 -19.39 3.10 8.67
N VAL A 6 -18.31 2.38 8.41
CA VAL A 6 -18.02 1.75 7.12
C VAL A 6 -18.51 0.30 7.17
N ALA A 7 -19.29 -0.11 6.16
CA ALA A 7 -20.01 -1.38 6.21
C ALA A 7 -19.13 -2.62 5.96
N ASN A 8 -18.08 -2.47 5.14
CA ASN A 8 -17.19 -3.56 4.74
C ASN A 8 -15.73 -3.16 5.01
N PRO A 9 -14.83 -4.13 5.24
CA PRO A 9 -13.41 -3.85 5.40
C PRO A 9 -12.77 -3.28 4.13
N VAL A 10 -11.66 -2.56 4.31
CA VAL A 10 -10.77 -2.16 3.22
C VAL A 10 -9.41 -2.82 3.43
N VAL A 11 -8.82 -3.36 2.37
CA VAL A 11 -7.47 -3.96 2.46
C VAL A 11 -6.45 -2.83 2.53
N GLU A 12 -5.65 -2.82 3.59
CA GLU A 12 -4.58 -1.85 3.80
C GLU A 12 -3.24 -2.47 3.48
N LEU A 13 -2.53 -1.92 2.50
CA LEU A 13 -1.20 -2.38 2.11
C LEU A 13 -0.20 -1.30 2.53
N ASP A 14 0.52 -1.55 3.62
CA ASP A 14 1.53 -0.63 4.13
C ASP A 14 2.79 -0.62 3.25
N GLY A 15 3.71 0.30 3.50
CA GLY A 15 4.82 0.58 2.60
C GLY A 15 6.14 0.90 3.29
N ASP A 16 6.97 1.64 2.57
CA ASP A 16 8.37 1.89 2.92
C ASP A 16 8.67 3.38 3.11
N GLU A 17 9.84 3.65 3.71
CA GLU A 17 10.49 4.97 3.81
C GLU A 17 9.56 6.10 4.30
N MET A 18 9.66 7.29 3.71
CA MET A 18 8.90 8.46 4.12
C MET A 18 7.40 8.27 3.94
N THR A 19 6.99 7.48 2.94
CA THR A 19 5.57 7.21 2.71
C THR A 19 4.94 6.42 3.83
N ARG A 20 5.66 5.48 4.47
CA ARG A 20 5.17 4.75 5.67
C ARG A 20 4.89 5.69 6.85
N ILE A 21 5.76 6.69 7.06
CA ILE A 21 5.58 7.68 8.13
C ILE A 21 4.38 8.60 7.85
N ILE A 22 4.24 9.09 6.62
CA ILE A 22 3.09 9.90 6.20
C ILE A 22 1.80 9.07 6.28
N TRP A 23 1.85 7.80 5.91
CA TRP A 23 0.72 6.87 5.94
C TRP A 23 0.13 6.74 7.35
N GLN A 24 0.99 6.52 8.35
CA GLN A 24 0.56 6.48 9.75
C GLN A 24 -0.08 7.81 10.19
N PHE A 25 0.52 8.95 9.83
CA PHE A 25 -0.05 10.27 10.15
C PHE A 25 -1.45 10.46 9.53
N ILE A 26 -1.63 10.09 8.25
CA ILE A 26 -2.93 10.17 7.57
C ILE A 26 -3.96 9.32 8.31
N LYS A 27 -3.63 8.07 8.65
CA LYS A 27 -4.55 7.20 9.40
C LYS A 27 -4.96 7.81 10.73
N ASP A 28 -3.99 8.26 11.52
CA ASP A 28 -4.23 8.74 12.88
C ASP A 28 -4.95 10.09 12.93
N LYS A 29 -4.66 10.99 11.98
CA LYS A 29 -5.19 12.36 12.00
C LYS A 29 -6.39 12.57 11.11
N LEU A 30 -6.49 11.82 10.01
CA LEU A 30 -7.45 12.09 8.93
C LEU A 30 -8.42 10.95 8.69
N ILE A 31 -8.16 9.72 9.18
CA ILE A 31 -9.06 8.57 8.97
C ILE A 31 -9.73 8.14 10.28
N HIS A 32 -8.98 7.58 11.23
CA HIS A 32 -9.52 7.00 12.46
C HIS A 32 -10.32 7.96 13.36
N PRO A 33 -10.05 9.28 13.39
CA PRO A 33 -10.91 10.21 14.13
C PRO A 33 -12.33 10.32 13.56
N TYR A 34 -12.52 10.01 12.28
CA TYR A 34 -13.75 10.26 11.54
C TYR A 34 -14.46 8.98 11.10
N LEU A 35 -13.74 7.88 10.86
CA LEU A 35 -14.29 6.62 10.38
C LEU A 35 -14.17 5.51 11.43
N ASP A 36 -15.26 4.77 11.60
CA ASP A 36 -15.28 3.45 12.21
C ASP A 36 -15.18 2.43 11.08
N ILE A 37 -13.96 1.98 10.80
CA ILE A 37 -13.58 1.20 9.62
C ILE A 37 -12.65 0.06 10.03
N ASP A 38 -12.95 -1.13 9.52
CA ASP A 38 -12.09 -2.30 9.63
C ASP A 38 -11.05 -2.30 8.49
N LEU A 39 -9.78 -2.45 8.85
CA LEU A 39 -8.68 -2.54 7.90
C LEU A 39 -8.07 -3.96 7.94
N ASP A 40 -8.14 -4.67 6.81
CA ASP A 40 -7.46 -5.96 6.62
C ASP A 40 -6.01 -5.66 6.22
N TYR A 41 -5.12 -5.66 7.22
CA TYR A 41 -3.79 -5.07 7.14
C TYR A 41 -2.72 -6.06 6.63
N TYR A 42 -1.90 -5.60 5.67
CA TYR A 42 -0.75 -6.32 5.13
C TYR A 42 0.46 -5.38 5.08
N ASP A 43 1.55 -5.73 5.78
CA ASP A 43 2.80 -4.98 5.73
C ASP A 43 3.59 -5.34 4.46
N LEU A 44 3.66 -4.44 3.47
CA LEU A 44 4.47 -4.66 2.26
C LEU A 44 5.83 -3.97 2.30
N SER A 45 6.33 -3.61 3.49
CA SER A 45 7.72 -3.17 3.63
C SER A 45 8.69 -4.18 3.03
N VAL A 46 9.82 -3.67 2.55
CA VAL A 46 10.85 -4.50 1.94
C VAL A 46 11.38 -5.58 2.90
N GLU A 47 11.47 -5.27 4.18
CA GLU A 47 11.89 -6.21 5.22
C GLU A 47 10.85 -7.31 5.44
N HIS A 48 9.57 -6.97 5.62
CA HIS A 48 8.54 -8.00 5.83
C HIS A 48 8.29 -8.84 4.57
N ARG A 49 8.43 -8.25 3.38
CA ARG A 49 8.45 -9.02 2.14
C ARG A 49 9.64 -9.97 2.10
N ASP A 50 10.83 -9.56 2.52
CA ASP A 50 11.98 -10.46 2.57
C ASP A 50 11.78 -11.61 3.58
N GLU A 51 11.28 -11.31 4.77
CA GLU A 51 10.94 -12.28 5.82
C GLU A 51 10.00 -13.37 5.30
N THR A 52 8.90 -12.95 4.65
CA THR A 52 7.83 -13.84 4.16
C THR A 52 8.09 -14.44 2.79
N ALA A 53 9.29 -14.25 2.24
CA ALA A 53 9.64 -14.64 0.88
C ALA A 53 8.67 -14.08 -0.19
N ASP A 54 8.20 -12.85 0.04
CA ASP A 54 7.25 -12.07 -0.75
C ASP A 54 5.84 -12.69 -0.84
N LYS A 55 5.53 -13.64 0.06
CA LYS A 55 4.18 -14.23 0.18
C LYS A 55 3.15 -13.18 0.59
N VAL A 56 3.51 -12.24 1.47
CA VAL A 56 2.60 -11.18 1.94
C VAL A 56 2.03 -10.34 0.80
N THR A 57 2.81 -10.10 -0.27
CA THR A 57 2.35 -9.37 -1.46
C THR A 57 1.25 -10.13 -2.21
N VAL A 58 1.35 -11.46 -2.30
CA VAL A 58 0.33 -12.32 -2.93
C VAL A 58 -0.92 -12.40 -2.06
N ASP A 59 -0.74 -12.59 -0.75
CA ASP A 59 -1.85 -12.68 0.20
C ASP A 59 -2.65 -11.37 0.23
N ALA A 60 -1.98 -10.22 0.17
CA ALA A 60 -2.61 -8.91 0.04
C ALA A 60 -3.42 -8.76 -1.27
N ALA A 61 -2.88 -9.23 -2.40
CA ALA A 61 -3.59 -9.19 -3.67
C ALA A 61 -4.86 -10.07 -3.66
N GLU A 62 -4.79 -11.26 -3.06
CA GLU A 62 -5.96 -12.12 -2.90
C GLU A 62 -6.97 -11.53 -1.90
N ALA A 63 -6.52 -10.82 -0.87
CA ALA A 63 -7.41 -10.07 0.02
C ALA A 63 -8.17 -8.98 -0.75
N ILE A 64 -7.50 -8.24 -1.64
CA ILE A 64 -8.17 -7.24 -2.49
C ILE A 64 -9.23 -7.91 -3.37
N LYS A 65 -8.98 -9.11 -3.91
CA LYS A 65 -9.98 -9.86 -4.69
C LYS A 65 -11.20 -10.25 -3.86
N ARG A 66 -11.00 -10.63 -2.59
CA ARG A 66 -12.09 -11.00 -1.68
C ARG A 66 -12.94 -9.80 -1.28
N HIS A 67 -12.33 -8.68 -0.93
CA HIS A 67 -13.03 -7.50 -0.40
C HIS A 67 -13.42 -6.47 -1.47
N GLY A 68 -12.80 -6.52 -2.64
CA GLY A 68 -13.06 -5.64 -3.79
C GLY A 68 -12.36 -4.29 -3.74
N VAL A 69 -11.86 -3.85 -2.58
CA VAL A 69 -11.20 -2.54 -2.41
C VAL A 69 -9.90 -2.69 -1.63
N GLY A 70 -8.82 -2.09 -2.17
CA GLY A 70 -7.53 -1.98 -1.50
C GLY A 70 -6.98 -0.57 -1.61
N VAL A 71 -6.25 -0.14 -0.58
CA VAL A 71 -5.49 1.10 -0.56
C VAL A 71 -4.05 0.79 -0.21
N LYS A 72 -3.11 1.37 -0.97
CA LYS A 72 -1.71 0.96 -0.94
C LYS A 72 -0.76 2.13 -0.77
N CYS A 73 0.11 2.02 0.21
CA CYS A 73 1.28 2.88 0.42
C CYS A 73 2.40 2.54 -0.59
N ALA A 74 3.28 3.51 -0.89
CA ALA A 74 4.39 3.28 -1.80
C ALA A 74 5.41 2.30 -1.20
N THR A 75 6.00 1.47 -2.05
CA THR A 75 6.88 0.36 -1.64
C THR A 75 8.15 0.36 -2.49
N ILE A 76 9.28 -0.01 -1.88
CA ILE A 76 10.56 -0.21 -2.56
C ILE A 76 10.43 -1.35 -3.56
N THR A 77 10.90 -1.13 -4.79
CA THR A 77 11.25 -2.24 -5.70
C THR A 77 12.77 -2.33 -5.65
N PRO A 78 13.35 -3.37 -4.99
CA PRO A 78 14.77 -3.37 -4.71
C PRO A 78 15.59 -3.54 -5.99
N ASP A 79 16.66 -2.76 -6.11
CA ASP A 79 17.77 -2.97 -7.02
C ASP A 79 18.98 -3.54 -6.26
N GLU A 80 20.16 -3.60 -6.89
CA GLU A 80 21.37 -4.15 -6.27
C GLU A 80 21.81 -3.38 -5.02
N ASP A 81 21.59 -2.06 -5.00
CA ASP A 81 21.98 -1.22 -3.88
C ASP A 81 21.01 -1.39 -2.72
N ARG A 82 19.70 -1.46 -3.01
CA ARG A 82 18.69 -1.77 -1.97
C ARG A 82 18.86 -3.18 -1.40
N VAL A 83 19.28 -4.17 -2.20
CA VAL A 83 19.61 -5.51 -1.69
C VAL A 83 20.74 -5.44 -0.65
N LYS A 84 21.77 -4.63 -0.90
CA LYS A 84 22.88 -4.43 0.06
C LYS A 84 22.45 -3.63 1.28
N GLU A 85 21.73 -2.52 1.06
CA GLU A 85 21.26 -1.63 2.13
C GLU A 85 20.42 -2.38 3.17
N PHE A 86 19.46 -3.19 2.72
CA PHE A 86 18.54 -3.92 3.59
C PHE A 86 18.96 -5.38 3.83
N SER A 87 20.13 -5.81 3.35
CA SER A 87 20.62 -7.19 3.48
C SER A 87 19.60 -8.25 3.01
N LEU A 88 18.94 -7.99 1.89
CA LEU A 88 17.84 -8.82 1.38
C LEU A 88 18.35 -10.19 0.89
N LYS A 89 17.54 -11.24 1.06
CA LYS A 89 17.81 -12.60 0.54
C LYS A 89 17.96 -12.61 -0.97
N LYS A 90 17.20 -11.76 -1.67
CA LYS A 90 17.30 -11.55 -3.13
C LYS A 90 16.62 -10.25 -3.56
N MET A 91 16.82 -9.92 -4.83
CA MET A 91 16.11 -8.85 -5.52
C MET A 91 14.64 -9.27 -5.77
N TRP A 92 13.75 -8.89 -4.85
CA TRP A 92 12.30 -9.15 -4.96
C TRP A 92 11.66 -8.38 -6.11
N LYS A 93 10.60 -8.95 -6.70
CA LYS A 93 9.84 -8.28 -7.76
C LYS A 93 9.06 -7.09 -7.21
N SER A 94 8.67 -6.18 -8.09
CA SER A 94 7.85 -5.03 -7.70
C SER A 94 6.49 -5.49 -7.15
N PRO A 95 6.10 -5.09 -5.92
CA PRO A 95 4.80 -5.43 -5.36
C PRO A 95 3.64 -4.97 -6.26
N ASN A 96 3.78 -3.78 -6.87
CA ASN A 96 2.79 -3.23 -7.80
C ASN A 96 2.59 -4.14 -9.03
N GLY A 97 3.66 -4.76 -9.52
CA GLY A 97 3.61 -5.70 -10.65
C GLY A 97 2.94 -7.01 -10.26
N THR A 98 3.30 -7.57 -9.11
CA THR A 98 2.69 -8.80 -8.57
C THR A 98 1.19 -8.62 -8.36
N ILE A 99 0.77 -7.56 -7.67
CA ILE A 99 -0.64 -7.27 -7.42
C ILE A 99 -1.41 -7.12 -8.74
N ARG A 100 -0.88 -6.35 -9.71
CA ARG A 100 -1.53 -6.16 -11.02
C ARG A 100 -1.70 -7.46 -11.79
N ASN A 101 -0.71 -8.34 -11.76
CA ASN A 101 -0.79 -9.62 -12.46
C ASN A 101 -1.87 -10.53 -11.85
N ILE A 102 -2.13 -10.42 -10.55
CA ILE A 102 -3.14 -11.21 -9.83
C ILE A 102 -4.55 -10.63 -10.01
N LEU A 103 -4.69 -9.30 -9.91
CA LEU A 103 -5.98 -8.61 -10.03
C LEU A 103 -6.44 -8.44 -11.48
N GLY A 104 -5.51 -8.27 -12.42
CA GLY A 104 -5.79 -7.78 -13.76
C GLY A 104 -6.18 -6.29 -13.78
N GLY A 105 -6.76 -5.85 -14.89
CA GLY A 105 -7.31 -4.49 -15.05
C GLY A 105 -6.37 -3.47 -15.70
N VAL A 106 -6.81 -2.20 -15.67
CA VAL A 106 -6.14 -1.05 -16.30
C VAL A 106 -5.85 0.01 -15.24
N ILE A 107 -4.66 0.61 -15.31
CA ILE A 107 -4.30 1.72 -14.42
C ILE A 107 -4.70 3.03 -15.07
N PHE A 108 -5.54 3.78 -14.38
CA PHE A 108 -5.85 5.17 -14.70
C PHE A 108 -5.02 6.08 -13.80
N ARG A 109 -4.50 7.18 -14.38
CA ARG A 109 -3.75 8.20 -13.66
C ARG A 109 -4.41 9.54 -13.91
N GLU A 110 -4.77 10.23 -12.84
CA GLU A 110 -5.48 11.51 -12.89
C GLU A 110 -4.76 12.56 -12.04
N PRO A 111 -4.53 13.78 -12.54
CA PRO A 111 -3.89 14.83 -11.76
C PRO A 111 -4.87 15.46 -10.77
N ILE A 112 -4.40 15.78 -9.56
CA ILE A 112 -5.13 16.63 -8.61
C ILE A 112 -4.82 18.09 -8.95
N ILE A 113 -5.83 18.83 -9.43
CA ILE A 113 -5.68 20.21 -9.89
C ILE A 113 -5.90 21.20 -8.75
N MET A 114 -4.94 22.11 -8.56
CA MET A 114 -5.06 23.24 -7.65
C MET A 114 -5.02 24.56 -8.44
N LYS A 115 -5.96 25.48 -8.16
CA LYS A 115 -6.08 26.76 -8.90
C LYS A 115 -4.80 27.61 -8.86
N ASN A 116 -4.03 27.48 -7.79
CA ASN A 116 -2.81 28.23 -7.51
C ASN A 116 -1.52 27.50 -7.91
N VAL A 117 -1.61 26.29 -8.48
CA VAL A 117 -0.44 25.55 -8.97
C VAL A 117 -0.47 25.54 -10.50
N PRO A 118 0.46 26.24 -11.17
CA PRO A 118 0.54 26.25 -12.64
C PRO A 118 0.69 24.85 -13.20
N ARG A 119 0.09 24.62 -14.38
CA ARG A 119 0.27 23.39 -15.14
C ARG A 119 1.49 23.55 -16.05
N LEU A 120 2.33 22.52 -16.12
CA LEU A 120 3.42 22.40 -17.09
C LEU A 120 2.89 21.84 -18.40
#